data_AF-A0A1I5UP85-F1
#
_entry.id   AF-A0A1I5UP85-F1
#
_cell.length_a   1.000
_cell.length_b   1.000
_cell.length_c   1.000
_cell.angle_alpha   90.00
_cell.angle_beta   90.00
_cell.angle_gamma   90.00
#
_symmetry.space_group_name_H-M   'P 1'
#
loop_
_entity.id
_entity.type
_entity.pdbx_description
1 polymer ?
#
loop_
_entity_poly.entity_id
_entity_poly.type
_entity_poly.pdbx_seq_one_letter_code
_entity_poly.pdbx_strand_id
1 'polypeptide(L)' 'MLQGGRDYQVTVEDDLARWRAGLPDAAVWSYPADDHLFFPGAGPSTPDSYREPQHVDATVVADLADWLARQ' A
#
# COMPACT_ATOMS: atom_id res chain seq x y z
N MET A 1 5.24 -5.04 5.77
CA MET A 1 3.91 -4.41 5.61
C MET A 1 4.00 -3.43 4.46
N LEU A 2 3.01 -3.47 3.57
CA LEU A 2 2.89 -2.56 2.43
C LEU A 2 1.67 -1.66 2.69
N GLN A 3 1.74 -0.38 2.33
CA GLN A 3 0.65 0.58 2.52
C GLN A 3 0.46 1.44 1.27
N GLY A 4 -0.76 1.48 0.74
CA GLY A 4 -1.16 2.46 -0.27
C GLY A 4 -1.39 3.83 0.38
N GLY A 5 -0.77 4.88 -0.16
CA GLY A 5 -0.85 6.23 0.41
C GLY A 5 -2.18 6.94 0.19
N ARG A 6 -2.97 6.47 -0.79
CA ARG A 6 -4.32 6.97 -1.07
C ARG A 6 -5.39 6.07 -0.49
N ASP A 7 -5.04 4.99 0.21
CA ASP A 7 -5.97 4.01 0.78
C ASP A 7 -7.02 4.69 1.67
N TYR A 8 -8.29 4.61 1.25
CA TYR A 8 -9.41 5.20 1.97
C TYR A 8 -10.00 4.27 3.05
N GLN A 9 -9.68 2.97 3.02
CA GLN A 9 -10.19 1.97 3.96
C GLN A 9 -9.27 1.77 5.15
N VAL A 10 -7.95 1.80 4.91
CA VAL A 10 -6.89 1.63 5.91
C VAL A 10 -5.93 2.80 5.75
N THR A 11 -6.11 3.84 6.57
CA THR A 11 -5.45 5.13 6.33
C THR A 11 -4.03 5.14 6.89
N VAL A 12 -3.17 5.98 6.29
CA VAL A 12 -1.81 6.20 6.80
C VAL A 12 -1.87 6.83 8.19
N GLU A 13 -2.77 7.79 8.39
CA GLU A 13 -2.89 8.57 9.61
C GLU A 13 -3.40 7.73 10.79
N ASP A 14 -4.45 6.95 10.59
CA ASP A 14 -5.13 6.25 11.69
C ASP A 14 -4.62 4.82 11.90
N ASP A 15 -4.32 4.09 10.82
CA ASP A 15 -4.05 2.65 10.89
C ASP A 15 -2.55 2.35 10.80
N LEU A 16 -1.83 2.89 9.81
CA LEU A 16 -0.39 2.61 9.66
C LEU A 16 0.40 2.99 10.92
N ALA A 17 0.05 4.10 11.55
CA ALA A 17 0.66 4.54 12.80
C ALA A 17 0.51 3.50 13.92
N ARG A 18 -0.67 2.86 14.03
CA ARG A 18 -0.94 1.80 15.02
C ARG A 18 -0.14 0.54 14.71
N TRP A 19 -0.07 0.15 13.44
CA TRP A 19 0.72 -1.01 13.02
C TRP A 19 2.21 -0.82 13.32
N ARG A 20 2.78 0.36 13.06
CA ARG A 20 4.17 0.67 13.41
C ARG A 20 4.43 0.58 14.92
N ALA A 21 3.47 1.00 15.74
CA ALA A 21 3.58 0.90 17.19
C ALA A 21 3.51 -0.56 17.68
N GLY A 22 2.64 -1.39 17.07
CA GLY A 22 2.46 -2.79 17.46
C GLY A 22 3.47 -3.77 16.87
N LEU A 23 4.13 -3.42 15.77
CA LEU A 23 5.08 -4.27 15.04
C LEU A 23 6.39 -3.49 14.77
N PRO A 24 7.16 -3.15 15.82
CA PRO A 24 8.31 -2.24 15.69
C PRO A 24 9.43 -2.78 14.80
N ASP A 25 9.56 -4.10 14.67
CA ASP A 25 10.60 -4.76 13.88
C ASP A 25 10.16 -5.07 12.43
N ALA A 26 8.91 -4.77 12.07
CA ALA A 26 8.42 -5.05 10.72
C ALA A 26 8.99 -4.05 9.71
N ALA A 27 9.48 -4.57 8.58
CA ALA A 27 9.75 -3.72 7.42
C ALA A 27 8.45 -3.09 6.91
N VAL A 28 8.45 -1.78 6.70
CA VAL A 28 7.28 -1.02 6.24
C VAL A 28 7.64 -0.24 4.99
N TRP A 29 6.88 -0.46 3.92
CA TRP A 29 6.94 0.34 2.70
C TRP A 29 5.60 1.02 2.45
N SER A 30 5.66 2.26 1.95
CA SER A 30 4.49 3.06 1.63
C SER A 30 4.61 3.54 0.19
N TYR A 31 3.51 3.42 -0.56
CA TYR A 31 3.42 3.74 -1.97
C TYR A 31 2.45 4.92 -2.13
N PRO A 32 2.94 6.18 -2.17
CA PRO A 32 2.07 7.35 -2.02
C PRO A 32 0.96 7.49 -3.06
N ALA A 33 1.17 6.97 -4.27
CA ALA A 33 0.22 7.03 -5.37
C ALA A 33 -0.78 5.87 -5.38
N ASP A 34 -0.68 4.93 -4.45
CA ASP A 34 -1.43 3.67 -4.51
C ASP A 34 -2.66 3.71 -3.63
N ASP A 35 -3.75 3.10 -4.10
CA ASP A 35 -4.95 2.88 -3.30
C ASP A 35 -4.87 1.59 -2.46
N HIS A 36 -6.00 1.19 -1.88
CA HIS A 36 -6.11 -0.01 -1.05
C HIS A 36 -5.72 -1.32 -1.78
N LEU A 37 -5.93 -1.38 -3.10
CA LEU A 37 -5.61 -2.54 -3.92
C LEU A 37 -4.21 -2.45 -4.53
N PHE A 38 -3.43 -1.43 -4.15
CA PHE A 38 -2.14 -1.08 -4.75
C PHE A 38 -2.25 -0.69 -6.23
N PHE A 39 -3.36 -0.05 -6.62
CA PHE A 39 -3.49 0.55 -7.94
C PHE A 39 -2.94 1.98 -7.92
N PRO A 40 -1.97 2.30 -8.79
CA PRO A 40 -1.40 3.64 -8.85
C PRO A 40 -2.40 4.60 -9.49
N GLY A 41 -2.46 5.84 -8.97
CA GLY A 41 -3.34 6.87 -9.51
C GLY A 41 -3.17 8.23 -8.83
N ALA A 42 -4.08 9.15 -9.16
CA ALA A 42 -4.09 10.51 -8.64
C ALA A 42 -5.45 10.85 -8.01
N GLY A 43 -5.45 11.78 -7.07
CA GLY A 43 -6.65 12.17 -6.32
C GLY A 43 -7.13 11.11 -5.32
N PRO A 44 -8.21 11.38 -4.59
CA PRO A 44 -8.73 10.45 -3.57
C PRO A 44 -9.11 9.09 -4.18
N SER A 45 -8.74 7.99 -3.52
CA SER A 45 -9.31 6.69 -3.86
C SER A 45 -10.73 6.58 -3.29
N THR A 46 -11.59 5.81 -3.96
CA THR A 46 -13.01 5.66 -3.60
C THR A 46 -13.44 4.21 -3.75
N PRO A 47 -14.55 3.79 -3.13
CA PRO A 47 -15.11 2.45 -3.36
C PRO A 47 -15.37 2.13 -4.84
N ASP A 48 -15.68 3.15 -5.64
CA ASP A 48 -15.93 2.98 -7.07
C ASP A 48 -14.65 2.70 -7.87
N SER A 49 -13.49 3.12 -7.35
CA SER A 49 -12.17 2.89 -7.97
C SER A 49 -11.87 1.39 -8.13
N TYR A 50 -12.42 0.53 -7.27
CA TYR A 50 -12.23 -0.93 -7.35
C TYR A 50 -12.86 -1.57 -8.58
N ARG A 51 -13.78 -0.86 -9.24
CA ARG A 51 -14.45 -1.36 -10.45
C ARG A 51 -13.67 -1.06 -11.72
N GLU A 52 -12.64 -0.22 -11.65
CA GLU A 52 -11.78 0.07 -12.78
C GLU A 52 -10.75 -1.07 -12.94
N PRO A 53 -10.73 -1.76 -14.10
CA PRO A 53 -9.73 -2.78 -14.35
C PRO A 53 -8.33 -2.17 -14.35
N GLN A 54 -7.45 -2.67 -13.48
CA GLN A 54 -6.09 -2.18 -13.33
C GLN A 54 -5.18 -3.30 -12.81
N HIS A 55 -3.88 -3.05 -12.82
CA HIS A 55 -2.89 -3.93 -12.23
C HIS A 55 -2.32 -3.30 -10.95
N VAL A 56 -1.89 -4.16 -10.02
CA VAL A 56 -1.02 -3.77 -8.91
C VAL A 56 0.21 -3.04 -9.47
N ASP A 57 0.65 -1.97 -8.80
CA ASP A 57 1.86 -1.24 -9.18
C ASP A 57 3.04 -2.22 -9.30
N ALA A 58 3.70 -2.20 -10.45
CA ALA A 58 4.87 -3.04 -10.72
C ALA A 58 5.99 -2.81 -9.69
N THR A 59 6.09 -1.61 -9.12
CA THR A 59 7.03 -1.26 -8.05
C THR A 59 6.76 -2.07 -6.79
N VAL A 60 5.49 -2.19 -6.39
CA VAL A 60 5.08 -3.01 -5.23
C VAL A 60 5.47 -4.47 -5.46
N VAL A 61 5.21 -5.00 -6.66
CA VAL A 61 5.56 -6.38 -7.01
C VAL A 61 7.07 -6.60 -6.98
N ALA A 62 7.83 -5.68 -7.56
CA ALA A 62 9.28 -5.75 -7.61
C ALA A 62 9.88 -5.72 -6.19
N ASP A 63 9.49 -4.75 -5.36
CA ASP A 63 9.98 -4.62 -3.99
C ASP A 63 9.67 -5.86 -3.14
N LEU A 64 8.48 -6.43 -3.29
CA LEU A 64 8.08 -7.66 -2.60
C LEU A 64 8.92 -8.85 -3.04
N ALA A 65 9.12 -9.03 -4.35
CA ALA A 65 9.93 -10.12 -4.90
C ALA A 65 11.39 -10.01 -4.43
N ASP A 66 11.93 -8.79 -4.46
CA ASP A 66 13.27 -8.46 -3.99
C ASP A 66 13.44 -8.72 -2.49
N TRP A 67 12.44 -8.38 -1.67
CA TRP A 67 12.46 -8.67 -0.25
C TRP A 67 12.45 -10.17 0.04
N LEU A 68 11.60 -10.92 -0.66
CA LEU A 68 11.52 -12.39 -0.55
C LEU A 68 12.84 -13.06 -0.92
N ALA A 69 13.52 -12.58 -1.96
CA ALA A 69 14.82 -13.11 -2.38
C ALA A 69 15.95 -12.87 -1.37
N ARG A 70 15.76 -11.94 -0.41
CA ARG A 70 16.74 -11.58 0.63
C ARG A 70 16.41 -12.17 2.01
N GLN A 71 15.33 -12.94 2.14
CA GLN A 71 15.02 -13.69 3.37
C GLN A 71 15.89 -14.94 3.47
#